data_AF-A0A965WMY4-F1
#
_entry.id   AF-A0A965WMY4-F1
#
_cell.length_a   1.000
_cell.length_b   1.000
_cell.length_c   1.000
_cell.angle_alpha   90.00
_cell.angle_beta   90.00
_cell.angle_gamma   90.00
#
_symmetry.space_group_name_H-M   'P 1'
#
loop_
_entity.id
_entity.type
_entity.pdbx_description
1 polymer ?
#
loop_
_entity_poly.entity_id
_entity_poly.type
_entity_poly.pdbx_seq_one_letter_code
_entity_poly.pdbx_strand_id
1 'polypeptide(L)' 'MSIGVGELLLILVIVFVLFGAGKLPQVMNDIGKGIKGLKKGLKDEENELNKKNTETKITANPDNTNTKE' A
#
# COMPACT_ATOMS: atom_id res chain seq x y z
N MET A 1 6.40 -29.49 -18.43
CA MET A 1 5.78 -29.51 -17.10
C MET A 1 5.95 -28.13 -16.50
N SER A 2 4.89 -27.34 -16.47
CA SER A 2 4.90 -26.05 -15.78
C SER A 2 4.55 -26.30 -14.32
N ILE A 3 5.30 -25.71 -13.40
CA ILE A 3 4.90 -25.66 -11.99
C ILE A 3 3.55 -24.93 -11.95
N GLY A 4 2.49 -25.71 -11.78
CA GLY A 4 1.14 -25.22 -11.70
C GLY A 4 0.84 -24.72 -10.29
N VAL A 5 -0.32 -24.06 -10.16
CA VAL A 5 -0.84 -23.62 -8.86
C VAL A 5 -0.94 -24.80 -7.87
N GLY A 6 -1.21 -26.02 -8.35
CA GLY A 6 -1.27 -27.24 -7.54
C GLY A 6 0.05 -27.61 -6.87
N GLU A 7 1.16 -27.62 -7.62
CA GLU A 7 2.50 -27.89 -7.06
C GLU A 7 2.88 -26.86 -5.99
N LEU A 8 2.63 -25.58 -6.27
CA LEU A 8 2.96 -24.49 -5.35
C LEU A 8 2.17 -24.60 -4.04
N LEU A 9 0.91 -25.03 -4.11
CA LEU A 9 0.04 -25.22 -2.95
C LEU A 9 0.50 -26.42 -2.11
N LEU A 10 0.96 -27.51 -2.73
CA LEU A 10 1.55 -28.65 -2.03
C LEU A 10 2.82 -28.26 -1.26
N ILE A 11 3.72 -27.50 -1.89
CA ILE A 11 4.94 -26.99 -1.26
C ILE A 11 4.58 -26.07 -0.09
N LEU A 12 3.60 -25.18 -0.28
CA LEU A 12 3.12 -24.27 0.76
C LEU A 12 2.62 -25.05 1.98
N VAL A 13 1.88 -26.14 1.78
CA VAL A 13 1.39 -26.99 2.88
C VAL A 13 2.54 -27.64 3.65
N ILE A 14 3.56 -28.17 2.97
CA ILE A 14 4.73 -28.77 3.64
C ILE A 14 5.44 -27.73 4.52
N VAL A 15 5.70 -26.54 3.97
CA VAL A 15 6.27 -25.41 4.70
C VAL A 15 5.37 -25.03 5.87
N PHE A 16 4.05 -24.98 5.68
CA PHE A 16 3.09 -24.65 6.73
C PHE A 16 3.09 -25.63 7.89
N VAL A 17 3.31 -26.92 7.63
CA VAL A 17 3.45 -27.94 8.68
C VAL A 17 4.75 -27.77 9.46
N LEU A 18 5.86 -27.46 8.79
CA LEU A 18 7.16 -27.24 9.45
C LEU A 18 7.19 -25.98 10.30
N PHE A 19 6.64 -24.87 9.79
CA PHE A 19 6.62 -23.59 10.49
C PHE A 19 5.43 -23.43 11.43
N GLY A 20 4.34 -24.17 11.20
CA GLY A 20 3.09 -24.10 11.95
C GLY A 20 2.24 -22.87 11.62
N ALA A 21 0.93 -22.98 11.87
CA ALA A 21 -0.05 -21.94 11.56
C ALA A 21 0.12 -20.61 12.34
N GLY A 22 0.86 -20.62 13.45
CA GLY A 22 1.11 -19.43 14.26
C GLY A 22 2.27 -18.55 13.77
N LYS A 23 3.27 -19.13 13.11
CA LYS A 23 4.48 -18.40 12.68
C LYS A 23 4.25 -17.62 11.39
N LEU A 24 3.49 -18.17 10.45
CA LEU A 24 3.23 -17.52 9.17
C LEU A 24 2.50 -16.17 9.31
N PRO A 25 1.41 -16.03 10.11
CA PRO A 25 0.72 -14.76 10.30
C PRO A 25 1.58 -13.71 11.01
N GLN A 26 2.43 -14.14 11.94
CA GLN A 26 3.34 -13.24 12.67
C GLN A 26 4.36 -12.61 11.72
N VAL A 27 5.03 -13.44 10.91
CA VAL A 27 6.01 -12.97 9.91
C VAL A 27 5.34 -12.12 8.82
N MET A 28 4.16 -12.54 8.35
CA MET A 28 3.39 -11.78 7.36
C MET A 28 2.94 -10.41 7.90
N ASN A 29 2.60 -10.31 9.18
CA ASN A 29 2.24 -9.04 9.82
C ASN A 29 3.42 -8.06 9.87
N ASP A 30 4.63 -8.57 10.18
CA ASP A 30 5.84 -7.74 10.24
C ASP A 30 6.29 -7.29 8.84
N ILE A 31 6.25 -8.20 7.85
CA ILE A 31 6.48 -7.87 6.45
C ILE A 31 5.42 -6.89 5.93
N GLY A 32 4.14 -7.11 6.26
CA GLY A 32 3.03 -6.27 5.84
C GLY A 32 3.12 -4.84 6.36
N LYS A 33 3.57 -4.65 7.60
CA LYS A 33 3.86 -3.32 8.16
C LYS A 33 5.00 -2.64 7.41
N GLY A 34 6.07 -3.36 7.08
CA GLY A 34 7.19 -2.85 6.27
C GLY A 34 6.73 -2.39 4.89
N ILE A 35 6.05 -3.25 4.13
CA ILE A 35 5.54 -2.94 2.79
C ILE A 35 4.54 -1.77 2.84
N LYS A 36 3.68 -1.70 3.88
CA LYS A 36 2.73 -0.59 4.05
C LYS A 36 3.45 0.73 4.31
N GLY A 37 4.51 0.73 5.12
CA GLY A 37 5.38 1.89 5.33
C GLY A 37 6.05 2.33 4.03
N LEU A 38 6.53 1.38 3.23
CA LEU A 38 7.20 1.66 1.96
C LEU A 38 6.23 2.25 0.94
N LYS A 39 5.02 1.66 0.82
CA LYS A 39 3.95 2.19 -0.03
C LYS A 39 3.49 3.58 0.42
N LYS A 40 3.47 3.84 1.72
CA LYS A 40 3.11 5.17 2.24
C LYS A 40 4.20 6.20 1.91
N GLY A 41 5.47 5.88 2.17
CA GLY A 41 6.59 6.76 1.81
C GLY A 41 6.66 7.07 0.32
N LEU A 42 6.47 6.08 -0.55
CA LEU A 42 6.41 6.30 -2.00
C LEU A 42 5.25 7.19 -2.44
N LYS A 43 4.07 7.05 -1.79
CA LYS A 43 2.91 7.90 -2.06
C LYS A 43 3.10 9.33 -1.54
N ASP A 44 3.75 9.47 -0.40
CA ASP A 44 4.05 10.78 0.19
C ASP A 44 5.08 11.50 -0.68
N GLU A 45 6.12 10.81 -1.18
CA GLU A 45 7.06 11.36 -2.18
C GLU A 45 6.36 11.72 -3.50
N GLU A 46 5.49 10.87 -4.05
CA GLU A 46 4.70 11.21 -5.24
C GLU A 46 3.82 12.46 -5.02
N ASN A 47 3.21 12.59 -3.85
CA ASN A 47 2.38 13.74 -3.51
C ASN A 47 3.22 15.01 -3.27
N GLU A 48 4.41 14.90 -2.68
CA GLU A 48 5.32 16.02 -2.48
C GLU A 48 5.92 16.52 -3.81
N LEU A 49 6.22 15.60 -4.74
CA LEU A 49 6.65 15.93 -6.10
C LEU A 49 5.52 16.59 -6.92
N ASN A 50 4.25 16.22 -6.67
CA ASN A 50 3.08 16.85 -7.30
C ASN A 50 2.72 18.20 -6.65
N LYS A 51 2.86 18.32 -5.32
CA LYS A 51 2.60 19.56 -4.56
C LYS A 51 3.63 20.66 -4.86
N LYS A 52 4.85 20.32 -5.27
CA LYS A 52 5.88 21.30 -5.67
C LYS A 52 5.56 22.08 -6.96
N ASN A 53 4.51 21.71 -7.70
CA ASN A 53 4.06 22.47 -8.87
C ASN A 53 2.81 23.34 -8.60
N THR A 54 2.37 23.46 -7.33
CA THR A 54 1.19 24.27 -6.98
C THR A 54 1.40 25.12 -5.72
N GLU A 55 2.55 25.77 -5.57
CA GLU A 55 2.73 26.85 -4.58
C GLU A 55 3.46 28.06 -5.21
N THR A 56 2.87 28.62 -6.27
CA THR A 56 2.94 30.07 -6.57
C THR A 56 1.68 30.47 -7.36
N LYS A 57 0.52 30.54 -6.71
CA LYS A 57 -0.50 31.53 -7.06
C LYS A 57 -1.53 31.71 -5.94
N ILE A 58 -1.37 32.81 -5.23
CA ILE A 58 -2.43 33.71 -4.76
C ILE A 58 -3.55 33.04 -3.93
N THR A 59 -3.45 33.28 -2.62
CA THR A 59 -4.58 33.53 -1.72
C THR A 59 -5.57 34.49 -2.38
N ALA A 60 -6.61 33.96 -3.02
CA ALA A 60 -7.83 34.68 -3.31
C ALA A 60 -8.98 33.74 -2.92
N ASN A 61 -9.48 33.99 -1.73
CA ASN A 61 -10.67 33.39 -1.13
C ASN A 61 -11.88 33.53 -2.07
N PRO A 62 -12.61 32.46 -2.43
CA PRO A 62 -13.96 32.59 -2.95
C PRO A 62 -14.91 31.86 -1.99
N ASP A 63 -15.14 32.45 -0.83
CA ASP A 63 -16.28 32.15 0.03
C ASP A 63 -17.38 33.18 -0.26
N ASN A 64 -18.11 32.95 -1.37
CA ASN A 64 -19.55 33.17 -1.54
C ASN A 64 -19.89 33.17 -3.04
N THR A 65 -20.89 32.37 -3.41
CA THR A 65 -22.01 32.75 -4.29
C THR A 65 -22.87 31.51 -4.47
N ASN A 66 -23.69 31.26 -3.45
CA ASN A 66 -24.90 30.48 -3.63
C ASN A 66 -25.95 31.47 -4.16
N THR A 67 -26.10 31.53 -5.48
CA THR A 67 -27.25 32.19 -6.11
C THR A 67 -28.04 31.13 -6.84
N LYS A 68 -29.07 30.64 -6.15
CA LYS A 68 -30.29 30.14 -6.79
C LYS A 68 -31.01 31.34 -7.39
N GLU A 69 -31.33 31.26 -8.67
CA GLU A 69 -32.61 31.56 -9.34
C GLU A 69 -32.41 31.61 -10.86
#